data_AF-A0A8S2QRW9-F1
#
_entry.id   AF-A0A8S2QRW9-F1
#
_cell.length_a   1.000
_cell.length_b   1.000
_cell.length_c   1.000
_cell.angle_alpha   90.00
_cell.angle_beta   90.00
_cell.angle_gamma   90.00
#
_symmetry.space_group_name_H-M   'P 1'
#
loop_
_entity.id
_entity.type
_entity.pdbx_description
1 polymer ?
#
loop_
_entity_poly.entity_id
_entity_poly.type
_entity_poly.pdbx_seq_one_letter_code
_entity_poly.pdbx_strand_id
1 'polypeptide(L)'
;MSFTSQVPTFLKANEAYVAQFNKSHLALPPTRNVAIVACMDARIDPAKILGLEEGDAHVIRNAGGMVTFKDADLQDKLKKELHSTADHIAFLSIAKLEDSVRDDVDFLKSSPLLFKDVPVSGWLYDVKTGKLNRIV
;
A
#
# COMPACT_ATOMS: atom_id res chain seq x y z
N MET A 1 21.00 -11.38 -14.95
CA MET A 1 20.26 -11.95 -13.82
C MET A 1 19.29 -12.98 -14.38
N SER A 2 19.22 -14.18 -13.81
CA SER A 2 18.18 -15.15 -14.16
C SER A 2 17.02 -15.00 -13.17
N PHE A 3 15.81 -14.81 -13.67
CA PHE A 3 14.61 -14.70 -12.85
C PHE A 3 13.90 -16.05 -12.81
N THR A 4 13.72 -16.62 -11.62
CA THR A 4 12.93 -17.84 -11.43
C THR A 4 11.52 -17.47 -11.00
N SER A 5 10.53 -17.97 -11.72
CA SER A 5 9.12 -17.75 -11.40
C SER A 5 8.77 -18.35 -10.02
N GLN A 6 8.04 -17.57 -9.20
CA GLN A 6 7.48 -18.03 -7.93
C GLN A 6 6.08 -18.65 -8.07
N VAL A 7 5.50 -18.67 -9.27
CA VAL A 7 4.15 -19.19 -9.52
C VAL A 7 3.95 -20.61 -8.97
N PRO A 8 4.87 -21.58 -9.18
CA PRO A 8 4.70 -22.92 -8.60
C PRO A 8 4.61 -22.92 -7.07
N THR A 9 5.42 -22.10 -6.40
CA THR A 9 5.40 -21.95 -4.94
C THR A 9 4.07 -21.38 -4.45
N PHE A 10 3.52 -20.39 -5.16
CA PHE A 10 2.24 -19.77 -4.81
C PHE A 10 1.07 -20.74 -4.96
N LEU A 11 1.03 -21.53 -6.04
CA LEU A 11 -0.01 -22.54 -6.24
C LEU A 11 -0.01 -23.58 -5.11
N LYS A 12 1.17 -24.07 -4.73
CA LYS A 12 1.33 -25.01 -3.61
C LYS A 12 0.90 -24.40 -2.27
N ALA A 13 1.24 -23.14 -2.01
CA ALA A 13 0.82 -22.46 -0.79
C ALA A 13 -0.72 -22.27 -0.76
N ASN A 14 -1.33 -21.98 -1.90
CA ASN A 14 -2.78 -21.85 -2.01
C ASN A 14 -3.52 -23.17 -1.76
N GLU A 15 -2.97 -24.32 -2.17
CA GLU A 15 -3.55 -25.64 -1.83
C GLU A 15 -3.70 -25.82 -0.31
N ALA A 16 -2.68 -25.42 0.46
CA ALA A 16 -2.73 -25.46 1.92
C ALA A 16 -3.76 -24.48 2.50
N TYR A 17 -3.89 -23.28 1.92
CA TYR A 17 -4.92 -22.31 2.30
C TYR A 17 -6.34 -22.85 2.06
N VAL A 18 -6.58 -23.44 0.88
CA VAL A 18 -7.89 -24.00 0.49
C VAL A 18 -8.30 -25.15 1.42
N ALA A 19 -7.35 -25.99 1.87
CA ALA A 19 -7.65 -27.09 2.78
C ALA A 19 -8.25 -26.66 4.13
N GLN A 20 -8.06 -25.39 4.52
CA GLN A 20 -8.56 -24.82 5.77
C GLN A 20 -9.61 -23.73 5.54
N PHE A 21 -9.94 -23.43 4.27
CA PHE A 21 -10.81 -22.32 3.92
C PHE A 21 -12.27 -22.59 4.31
N ASN A 22 -12.85 -21.68 5.11
CA ASN A 22 -14.23 -21.76 5.57
C ASN A 22 -14.99 -20.41 5.48
N LYS A 23 -14.47 -19.47 4.69
CA LYS A 23 -14.88 -18.04 4.72
C LYS A 23 -15.78 -17.61 3.56
N SER A 24 -16.36 -18.56 2.83
CA SER A 24 -17.25 -18.27 1.69
C SER A 24 -18.55 -17.54 2.05
N HIS A 25 -18.92 -17.55 3.33
CA HIS A 25 -20.14 -16.93 3.84
C HIS A 25 -19.97 -15.43 4.17
N LEU A 26 -18.75 -14.90 4.11
CA LEU A 26 -18.49 -13.49 4.37
C LEU A 26 -19.17 -12.60 3.32
N ALA A 27 -19.75 -11.50 3.76
CA ALA A 27 -20.41 -10.54 2.88
C ALA A 27 -19.40 -9.68 2.12
N LEU A 28 -19.83 -9.08 1.00
CA LEU A 28 -18.98 -8.17 0.22
C LEU A 28 -18.60 -6.88 0.99
N PRO A 29 -19.53 -6.18 1.69
CA PRO A 29 -19.16 -5.00 2.46
C PRO A 29 -18.29 -5.36 3.69
N PRO A 30 -17.21 -4.61 3.98
CA PRO A 30 -16.37 -4.87 5.14
C PRO A 30 -17.10 -4.65 6.47
N THR A 31 -16.91 -5.56 7.43
CA THR A 31 -17.64 -5.55 8.71
C THR A 31 -17.28 -4.35 9.60
N ARG A 32 -16.04 -3.87 9.53
CA ARG A 32 -15.58 -2.71 10.33
C ARG A 32 -15.76 -1.37 9.62
N ASN A 33 -16.37 -1.36 8.42
CA ASN A 33 -16.61 -0.16 7.63
C ASN A 33 -15.36 0.72 7.44
N VAL A 34 -14.20 0.09 7.20
CA VAL A 34 -12.91 0.79 7.09
C VAL A 34 -12.20 0.44 5.77
N ALA A 35 -11.54 1.45 5.20
CA ALA A 35 -10.60 1.30 4.11
C ALA A 35 -9.20 1.73 4.57
N ILE A 36 -8.19 0.91 4.28
CA ILE A 36 -6.80 1.15 4.60
C ILE A 36 -6.05 1.43 3.31
N VAL A 37 -5.36 2.57 3.23
CA VAL A 37 -4.46 2.91 2.13
C VAL A 37 -3.04 2.80 2.65
N ALA A 38 -2.20 1.96 2.01
CA ALA A 38 -0.85 1.69 2.49
C ALA A 38 0.15 1.45 1.35
N CYS A 39 1.45 1.52 1.66
CA CYS A 39 2.51 1.23 0.69
C CYS A 39 2.55 -0.27 0.33
N MET A 40 3.00 -0.59 -0.88
CA MET A 40 3.25 -1.96 -1.38
C MET A 40 4.52 -2.61 -0.80
N ASP A 41 5.23 -1.96 0.12
CA ASP A 41 6.44 -2.51 0.75
C ASP A 41 6.20 -3.92 1.30
N ALA A 42 7.03 -4.88 0.88
CA ALA A 42 6.88 -6.30 1.21
C ALA A 42 7.01 -6.60 2.71
N ARG A 43 7.54 -5.67 3.52
CA ARG A 43 7.68 -5.78 4.98
C ARG A 43 6.42 -5.35 5.73
N ILE A 44 5.42 -4.81 5.02
CA ILE A 44 4.18 -4.30 5.59
C ILE A 44 3.05 -5.30 5.28
N ASP A 45 2.46 -5.86 6.33
CA ASP A 45 1.26 -6.69 6.28
C ASP A 45 0.14 -5.98 7.06
N PRO A 46 -0.73 -5.19 6.39
CA PRO A 46 -1.75 -4.40 7.06
C PRO A 46 -2.68 -5.23 7.95
N ALA A 47 -3.00 -6.46 7.56
CA ALA A 47 -3.88 -7.32 8.34
C ALA A 47 -3.25 -7.69 9.68
N LYS A 48 -1.97 -8.09 9.67
CA LYS A 48 -1.25 -8.39 10.93
C LYS A 48 -1.00 -7.17 11.79
N ILE A 49 -0.63 -6.04 11.18
CA ILE A 49 -0.28 -4.81 11.90
C ILE A 49 -1.52 -4.24 12.63
N LEU A 50 -2.71 -4.34 12.02
CA LEU A 50 -3.94 -3.73 12.51
C LEU A 50 -4.90 -4.74 13.18
N GLY A 51 -4.54 -6.01 13.28
CA GLY A 51 -5.39 -7.05 13.86
C GLY A 51 -6.69 -7.26 13.08
N LEU A 52 -6.57 -7.38 11.76
CA LEU A 52 -7.68 -7.62 10.85
C LEU A 52 -7.79 -9.11 10.51
N GLU A 53 -9.02 -9.56 10.39
CA GLU A 53 -9.39 -10.83 9.78
C GLU A 53 -10.01 -10.58 8.39
N GLU A 54 -10.14 -11.63 7.58
CA GLU A 54 -10.81 -11.54 6.29
C GLU A 54 -12.24 -11.04 6.46
N GLY A 55 -12.62 -10.07 5.63
CA GLY A 55 -13.91 -9.38 5.71
C GLY A 55 -13.91 -8.12 6.59
N ASP A 56 -12.86 -7.83 7.37
CA ASP A 56 -12.86 -6.66 8.26
C ASP A 56 -12.74 -5.32 7.52
N ALA A 57 -11.91 -5.25 6.49
CA ALA A 57 -11.52 -3.98 5.85
C ALA A 57 -11.25 -4.13 4.36
N HIS A 58 -11.44 -3.04 3.62
CA HIS A 58 -10.78 -2.88 2.32
C HIS A 58 -9.32 -2.48 2.53
N VAL A 59 -8.39 -3.08 1.77
CA VAL A 59 -6.95 -2.77 1.82
C VAL A 59 -6.46 -2.40 0.42
N ILE A 60 -6.13 -1.13 0.22
CA ILE A 60 -5.66 -0.56 -1.03
C ILE A 60 -4.15 -0.32 -0.89
N ARG A 61 -3.35 -0.85 -1.82
CA ARG A 61 -1.89 -0.73 -1.76
C ARG A 61 -1.28 -0.30 -3.08
N ASN A 62 -0.41 0.71 -3.03
CA ASN A 62 0.35 1.22 -4.18
C ASN A 62 1.78 1.63 -3.76
N ALA A 63 2.57 2.17 -4.69
CA ALA A 63 3.91 2.67 -4.38
C ALA A 63 3.82 4.02 -3.63
N GLY A 64 4.18 4.02 -2.34
CA GLY A 64 4.17 5.23 -1.49
C GLY A 64 5.42 5.41 -0.62
N GLY A 65 6.46 4.58 -0.78
CA GLY A 65 7.71 4.65 0.00
C GLY A 65 8.85 5.34 -0.75
N MET A 66 8.52 6.25 -1.67
CA MET A 66 9.41 6.79 -2.70
C MET A 66 10.34 7.88 -2.17
N VAL A 67 11.03 7.63 -1.06
CA VAL A 67 11.83 8.63 -0.31
C VAL A 67 13.31 8.69 -0.72
N THR A 68 13.77 7.72 -1.50
CA THR A 68 15.21 7.53 -1.77
C THR A 68 15.68 8.17 -3.08
N PHE A 69 14.78 8.77 -3.85
CA PHE A 69 15.08 9.37 -5.14
C PHE A 69 14.05 10.45 -5.49
N LYS A 70 14.40 11.32 -6.44
CA LYS A 70 13.48 12.22 -7.13
C LYS A 70 13.00 11.57 -8.43
N ASP A 71 11.86 12.00 -8.93
CA ASP A 71 11.29 11.52 -10.21
C ASP A 71 12.33 11.60 -11.35
N ALA A 72 13.08 12.70 -11.43
CA ALA A 72 14.14 12.89 -12.42
C ALA A 72 15.24 11.82 -12.35
N ASP A 73 15.60 11.36 -11.15
CA ASP A 73 16.64 10.33 -10.98
C ASP A 73 16.17 8.99 -11.56
N LEU A 74 14.89 8.65 -11.38
CA LEU A 74 14.30 7.41 -11.91
C LEU A 74 14.10 7.50 -13.43
N GLN A 75 13.65 8.64 -13.93
CA GLN A 75 13.52 8.90 -15.37
C GLN A 75 14.87 8.75 -16.09
N ASP A 76 15.93 9.34 -15.53
CA ASP A 76 17.29 9.21 -16.05
C ASP A 76 17.78 7.76 -16.03
N LYS A 77 17.50 7.02 -14.95
CA LYS A 77 17.87 5.62 -14.84
C LYS A 77 17.18 4.76 -15.90
N LEU A 78 15.87 4.95 -16.09
CA LEU A 78 15.10 4.23 -17.11
C LEU A 78 15.62 4.52 -18.52
N LYS A 79 15.97 5.78 -18.80
CA LYS A 79 16.59 6.16 -20.08
C LYS A 79 17.93 5.48 -20.32
N LYS A 80 18.78 5.39 -19.28
CA LYS A 80 20.11 4.78 -19.36
C LYS A 80 20.07 3.25 -19.46
N GLU A 81 19.22 2.60 -18.66
CA GLU A 81 19.20 1.14 -18.55
C GLU A 81 18.26 0.48 -19.57
N LEU A 82 17.12 1.11 -19.85
CA LEU A 82 16.06 0.55 -20.70
C LEU A 82 15.90 1.29 -22.03
N HIS A 83 16.73 2.32 -22.29
CA HIS A 83 16.69 3.11 -23.53
C HIS A 83 15.29 3.69 -23.83
N SER A 84 14.50 3.97 -22.79
CA SER A 84 13.11 4.43 -22.87
C SER A 84 12.89 5.64 -21.99
N THR A 85 12.04 6.59 -22.41
CA THR A 85 11.72 7.79 -21.62
C THR A 85 10.43 7.61 -20.80
N ALA A 86 10.41 8.22 -19.62
CA ALA A 86 9.28 8.18 -18.68
C ALA A 86 8.87 9.59 -18.22
N ASP A 87 9.16 10.60 -19.04
CA ASP A 87 8.94 12.03 -18.70
C ASP A 87 7.45 12.35 -18.48
N HIS A 88 6.55 11.50 -19.00
CA HIS A 88 5.10 11.60 -18.86
C HIS A 88 4.57 10.90 -17.60
N ILE A 89 5.45 10.28 -16.79
CA ILE A 89 5.09 9.57 -15.57
C ILE A 89 5.59 10.37 -14.37
N ALA A 90 4.65 10.77 -13.51
CA ALA A 90 4.94 11.21 -12.16
C ALA A 90 5.08 9.99 -11.25
N PHE A 91 6.25 9.80 -10.65
CA PHE A 91 6.55 8.70 -9.74
C PHE A 91 6.23 9.03 -8.28
N LEU A 92 5.80 10.26 -8.00
CA LEU A 92 5.30 10.72 -6.70
C LEU A 92 6.38 10.55 -5.60
N SER A 93 7.62 10.97 -5.89
CA SER A 93 8.70 10.98 -4.91
C SER A 93 8.38 11.82 -3.67
N ILE A 94 8.83 11.36 -2.51
CA ILE A 94 8.50 11.93 -1.20
C ILE A 94 9.75 12.53 -0.57
N ALA A 95 9.71 13.82 -0.28
CA ALA A 95 10.81 14.48 0.43
C ALA A 95 10.80 14.18 1.94
N LYS A 96 9.61 14.20 2.56
CA LYS A 96 9.43 13.98 4.01
C LYS A 96 8.18 13.15 4.28
N LEU A 97 8.37 12.03 4.96
CA LEU A 97 7.32 11.03 5.20
C LEU A 97 6.11 11.60 5.95
N GLU A 98 6.34 12.35 7.02
CA GLU A 98 5.26 12.92 7.82
C GLU A 98 4.42 13.92 7.03
N ASP A 99 5.06 14.68 6.13
CA ASP A 99 4.39 15.71 5.34
C ASP A 99 3.57 15.03 4.23
N SER A 100 4.12 13.99 3.58
CA SER A 100 3.34 13.15 2.66
C SER A 100 2.09 12.54 3.30
N VAL A 101 2.18 12.07 4.56
CA VAL A 101 0.99 11.57 5.27
C VAL A 101 -0.05 12.68 5.49
N ARG A 102 0.38 13.90 5.83
CA ARG A 102 -0.53 15.05 6.00
C ARG A 102 -1.17 15.44 4.68
N ASP A 103 -0.37 15.54 3.62
CA ASP A 103 -0.81 15.90 2.28
C ASP A 103 -1.86 14.90 1.75
N ASP A 104 -1.64 13.59 1.92
CA ASP A 104 -2.59 12.56 1.51
C ASP A 104 -3.91 12.64 2.30
N VAL A 105 -3.83 12.89 3.62
CA VAL A 105 -5.02 13.04 4.47
C VAL A 105 -5.80 14.30 4.08
N ASP A 106 -5.12 15.41 3.83
CA ASP A 106 -5.73 16.67 3.42
C ASP A 106 -6.35 16.56 2.01
N PHE A 107 -5.70 15.84 1.10
CA PHE A 107 -6.25 15.51 -0.21
C PHE A 107 -7.56 14.72 -0.10
N LEU A 108 -7.60 13.67 0.74
CA LEU A 108 -8.81 12.88 0.94
C LEU A 108 -9.94 13.70 1.58
N LYS A 109 -9.64 14.48 2.63
CA LYS A 109 -10.62 15.32 3.32
C LYS A 109 -11.18 16.44 2.43
N SER A 110 -10.35 17.03 1.58
CA SER A 110 -10.78 18.11 0.67
C SER A 110 -11.54 17.59 -0.55
N SER A 111 -11.39 16.31 -0.90
CA SER A 111 -12.03 15.71 -2.06
C SER A 111 -13.56 15.89 -2.06
N PRO A 112 -14.18 16.29 -3.19
CA PRO A 112 -15.64 16.30 -3.34
C PRO A 112 -16.21 14.89 -3.54
N LEU A 113 -15.35 13.89 -3.78
CA LEU A 113 -15.75 12.50 -4.02
C LEU A 113 -15.78 11.65 -2.74
N LEU A 114 -15.33 12.21 -1.62
CA LEU A 114 -15.42 11.58 -0.30
C LEU A 114 -16.58 12.19 0.48
N PHE A 115 -17.39 11.34 1.13
CA PHE A 115 -18.43 11.81 2.05
C PHE A 115 -17.80 12.67 3.17
N LYS A 116 -18.42 13.82 3.46
CA LYS A 116 -17.81 14.87 4.30
C LYS A 116 -17.66 14.50 5.78
N ASP A 117 -18.38 13.49 6.22
CA ASP A 117 -18.39 12.95 7.58
C ASP A 117 -17.47 11.75 7.78
N VAL A 118 -16.82 11.24 6.71
CA VAL A 118 -15.88 10.11 6.82
C VAL A 118 -14.64 10.53 7.61
N PRO A 119 -14.33 9.87 8.74
CA PRO A 119 -13.11 10.13 9.47
C PRO A 119 -11.89 9.67 8.67
N VAL A 120 -10.90 10.55 8.54
CA VAL A 120 -9.61 10.23 7.89
C VAL A 120 -8.48 10.53 8.87
N SER A 121 -7.63 9.53 9.10
CA SER A 121 -6.45 9.60 9.97
C SER A 121 -5.19 9.16 9.22
N GLY A 122 -4.04 9.69 9.62
CA GLY A 122 -2.76 9.46 8.95
C GLY A 122 -1.72 8.89 9.92
N TRP A 123 -0.97 7.87 9.48
CA TRP A 123 -0.06 7.10 10.32
C TRP A 123 1.26 6.82 9.62
N LEU A 124 2.34 6.77 10.39
CA LEU A 124 3.63 6.22 9.96
C LEU A 124 3.88 4.87 10.60
N TYR A 125 4.14 3.87 9.77
CA TYR A 125 4.61 2.56 10.19
C TYR A 125 6.14 2.52 10.16
N ASP A 126 6.75 2.27 11.32
CA ASP A 126 8.19 2.07 11.43
C ASP A 126 8.56 0.61 11.16
N VAL A 127 9.11 0.36 9.98
CA VAL A 127 9.56 -0.98 9.53
C VAL A 127 10.66 -1.61 10.39
N LYS A 128 11.36 -0.82 11.23
CA LYS A 128 12.40 -1.34 12.13
C LYS A 128 11.81 -1.85 13.43
N THR A 129 10.73 -1.23 13.92
CA THR A 129 10.17 -1.51 15.25
C THR A 129 8.77 -2.13 15.21
N GLY A 130 8.10 -2.10 14.05
CA GLY A 130 6.72 -2.55 13.89
C GLY A 130 5.68 -1.59 14.47
N LYS A 131 6.08 -0.41 14.96
CA LYS A 131 5.18 0.55 15.60
C LYS A 131 4.42 1.39 14.58
N LEU A 132 3.14 1.63 14.84
CA LEU A 132 2.34 2.66 14.20
C LEU A 132 2.34 3.94 15.05
N ASN A 133 2.74 5.05 14.45
CA ASN A 133 2.70 6.38 15.06
C ASN A 133 1.68 7.23 14.31
N ARG A 134 0.67 7.74 15.02
CA ARG A 134 -0.33 8.63 14.43
C ARG A 134 0.28 10.00 14.19
N ILE A 135 0.02 10.56 13.01
CA ILE A 135 0.48 11.89 12.60
C ILE A 135 -0.66 12.90 12.63
N VAL A 136 -1.86 12.51 12.19
CA VAL A 136 -3.11 13.30 12.18
C VAL A 136 -4.33 12.46 12.49
#